data_AF-A0A7G9RT73-F1
#
_entry.id   AF-A0A7G9RT73-F1
#
_cell.length_a   1.000
_cell.length_b   1.000
_cell.length_c   1.000
_cell.angle_alpha   90.00
_cell.angle_beta   90.00
_cell.angle_gamma   90.00
#
_symmetry.space_group_name_H-M   'P 1'
#
loop_
_entity.id
_entity.type
_entity.pdbx_description
1 polymer ?
#
loop_
_entity_poly.entity_id
_entity_poly.type
_entity_poly.pdbx_seq_one_letter_code
_entity_poly.pdbx_strand_id
1 'polypeptide(L)'
;MKKIPMLLAGMAPLCVLAQGSVTIFGVVDTGVAYVKAGGKSVTALTNSGASYSRLGFRGSEDLGGGLKAGFWLEAPLSGDTGQGLNPATGFNFARRATVSLAGSFGELRLGQDYTASYYNPAWFDPFQGTGIGQPTAFMMLGSPIRIGNAVSYFLPRSLGG
;
A
#
# COMPACT_ATOMS: atom_id res chain seq x y z
N MET A 1 22.13 -39.54 -53.88
CA MET A 1 20.77 -39.19 -53.39
C MET A 1 20.89 -38.94 -51.89
N LYS A 2 20.79 -37.68 -51.43
CA LYS A 2 19.66 -37.13 -50.64
C LYS A 2 19.45 -37.92 -49.31
N LYS A 3 19.48 -37.36 -48.10
CA LYS A 3 18.82 -36.11 -47.62
C LYS A 3 19.46 -35.61 -46.30
N ILE A 4 19.52 -34.30 -46.16
CA ILE A 4 19.73 -33.55 -44.91
C ILE A 4 18.40 -33.54 -44.15
N PRO A 5 18.33 -33.86 -42.84
CA PRO A 5 17.22 -33.42 -42.00
C PRO A 5 17.59 -32.10 -41.34
N MET A 6 16.92 -31.06 -41.83
CA MET A 6 16.79 -29.74 -41.24
C MET A 6 16.10 -29.87 -39.88
N LEU A 7 16.80 -29.56 -38.80
CA LEU A 7 16.22 -29.47 -37.46
C LEU A 7 15.36 -28.20 -37.42
N LEU A 8 14.05 -28.39 -37.54
CA LEU A 8 13.06 -27.33 -37.46
C LEU A 8 13.03 -26.80 -36.03
N ALA A 9 13.63 -25.62 -35.82
CA ALA A 9 13.53 -24.88 -34.59
C ALA A 9 12.07 -24.46 -34.38
N GLY A 10 11.33 -25.27 -33.62
CA GLY A 10 10.01 -24.91 -33.14
C GLY A 10 10.14 -23.78 -32.13
N MET A 11 10.02 -22.53 -32.59
CA MET A 11 9.65 -21.42 -31.73
C MET A 11 8.19 -21.61 -31.32
N ALA A 12 7.95 -22.51 -30.36
CA ALA A 12 6.75 -22.42 -29.55
C ALA A 12 6.84 -21.09 -28.79
N PRO A 13 5.80 -20.24 -28.80
CA PRO A 13 5.75 -19.14 -27.85
C PRO A 13 5.81 -19.81 -26.47
N LEU A 14 6.91 -19.60 -25.74
CA LEU A 14 6.93 -19.82 -24.32
C LEU A 14 5.85 -18.87 -23.80
N CYS A 15 4.65 -19.40 -23.55
CA CYS A 15 3.73 -18.78 -22.62
C CYS A 15 4.52 -18.69 -21.32
N VAL A 16 5.15 -17.53 -21.09
CA VAL A 16 5.61 -17.13 -19.77
C VAL A 16 4.33 -17.11 -18.95
N LEU A 17 4.09 -18.19 -18.22
CA LEU A 17 3.04 -18.23 -17.22
C LEU A 17 3.41 -17.12 -16.25
N ALA A 18 2.59 -16.07 -16.20
CA ALA A 18 2.74 -15.00 -15.23
C ALA A 18 2.79 -15.63 -13.83
N GLN A 19 4.00 -15.75 -13.29
CA GLN A 19 4.27 -16.47 -12.04
C GLN A 19 3.88 -15.60 -10.82
N GLY A 20 3.32 -14.41 -11.08
CA GLY A 20 2.89 -13.47 -10.07
C GLY A 20 1.47 -13.71 -9.57
N SER A 21 1.26 -13.48 -8.28
CA SER A 21 -0.07 -13.50 -7.66
C SER A 21 -0.57 -12.08 -7.44
N VAL A 22 -1.86 -11.84 -7.71
CA VAL A 22 -2.57 -10.62 -7.31
C VAL A 22 -3.43 -10.92 -6.09
N THR A 23 -3.34 -10.07 -5.07
CA THR A 23 -4.17 -10.10 -3.88
C THR A 23 -5.07 -8.87 -3.87
N ILE A 24 -6.38 -9.10 -3.75
CA ILE A 24 -7.35 -8.10 -3.35
C ILE A 24 -7.46 -8.19 -1.82
N PHE A 25 -7.33 -7.06 -1.14
CA PHE A 25 -7.38 -7.01 0.32
C PHE A 25 -8.11 -5.76 0.79
N GLY A 26 -8.57 -5.78 2.04
CA GLY A 26 -9.21 -4.61 2.63
C GLY A 26 -9.54 -4.81 4.10
N VAL A 27 -9.98 -3.72 4.72
CA VAL A 27 -10.53 -3.66 6.07
C VAL A 27 -11.74 -2.73 6.00
N VAL A 28 -12.83 -3.11 6.66
CA VAL A 28 -13.96 -2.23 6.94
C VAL A 28 -14.08 -2.14 8.45
N ASP A 29 -13.77 -0.96 8.98
CA ASP A 29 -13.87 -0.62 10.39
C ASP A 29 -14.92 0.49 10.53
N THR A 30 -16.05 0.13 11.14
CA THR A 30 -17.14 1.02 11.49
C THR A 30 -17.47 0.85 12.96
N GLY A 31 -17.81 1.96 13.62
CA GLY A 31 -18.14 1.96 15.03
C GLY A 31 -19.03 3.14 15.41
N VAL A 32 -19.48 3.18 16.66
CA VAL A 32 -20.22 4.32 17.22
C VAL A 32 -19.29 5.03 18.20
N ALA A 33 -19.15 6.34 18.05
CA ALA A 33 -18.38 7.16 18.98
C ALA A 33 -19.30 8.13 19.72
N TYR A 34 -18.98 8.35 21.00
CA TYR A 34 -19.53 9.42 21.82
C TYR A 34 -18.41 10.38 22.20
N VAL A 35 -18.58 11.67 21.91
CA VAL A 35 -17.62 12.72 22.27
C VAL A 35 -18.35 13.82 23.03
N LYS A 36 -17.77 14.27 24.15
CA LYS A 36 -18.29 15.38 24.97
C LYS A 36 -17.21 16.45 25.15
N ALA A 37 -17.53 17.69 24.81
CA ALA A 37 -16.64 18.84 24.97
C ALA A 37 -17.45 20.13 25.20
N GLY A 38 -17.00 20.99 26.11
CA GLY A 38 -17.60 22.31 26.34
C GLY A 38 -19.11 22.28 26.67
N GLY A 39 -19.57 21.27 27.42
CA GLY A 39 -20.99 21.10 27.77
C GLY A 39 -21.88 20.53 26.67
N LYS A 40 -21.34 20.27 25.46
CA LYS A 40 -22.05 19.62 24.35
C LYS A 40 -21.61 18.17 24.21
N SER A 41 -22.48 17.32 23.66
CA SER A 41 -22.15 15.94 23.32
C SER A 41 -22.67 15.55 21.94
N VAL A 42 -21.96 14.66 21.27
CA VAL A 42 -22.33 14.08 19.98
C VAL A 42 -22.15 12.56 20.06
N THR A 43 -23.15 11.83 19.59
CA THR A 43 -23.05 10.40 19.28
C THR A 43 -23.22 10.25 17.78
N ALA A 44 -22.27 9.60 17.12
CA ALA A 44 -22.32 9.40 15.68
C ALA A 44 -21.72 8.05 15.28
N LEU A 45 -22.09 7.59 14.08
CA LEU A 45 -21.36 6.56 13.38
C LEU A 45 -20.00 7.12 12.98
N THR A 46 -18.96 6.29 13.07
CA THR A 46 -17.58 6.65 12.76
C THR A 46 -16.92 5.53 11.98
N ASN A 47 -15.85 5.87 11.27
CA ASN A 47 -15.02 4.94 10.54
C ASN A 47 -13.61 4.91 11.13
N SER A 48 -12.92 3.79 10.92
CA SER A 48 -11.49 3.64 11.23
C SER A 48 -11.13 3.87 12.69
N GLY A 49 -11.93 3.33 13.62
CA GLY A 49 -11.70 3.47 15.05
C GLY A 49 -10.50 2.68 15.55
N ALA A 50 -10.33 1.44 15.07
CA ALA A 50 -9.23 0.54 15.43
C ALA A 50 -8.25 0.28 14.28
N SER A 51 -8.70 0.37 13.03
CA SER A 51 -7.88 0.18 11.84
C SER A 51 -8.42 1.03 10.69
N TYR A 52 -7.52 1.57 9.87
CA TYR A 52 -7.94 2.31 8.68
C TYR A 52 -8.75 1.44 7.72
N SER A 53 -10.01 1.83 7.50
CA SER A 53 -10.87 1.29 6.46
C SER A 53 -10.25 1.53 5.08
N ARG A 54 -10.04 0.45 4.33
CA ARG A 54 -9.33 0.48 3.05
C ARG A 54 -9.70 -0.67 2.14
N LEU A 55 -9.55 -0.45 0.84
CA LEU A 55 -9.57 -1.46 -0.19
C LEU A 55 -8.29 -1.33 -1.01
N GLY A 56 -7.67 -2.46 -1.34
CA GLY A 56 -6.44 -2.45 -2.08
C GLY A 56 -6.20 -3.68 -2.94
N PHE A 57 -5.28 -3.49 -3.87
CA PHE A 57 -4.79 -4.46 -4.82
C PHE A 57 -3.27 -4.45 -4.72
N ARG A 58 -2.66 -5.62 -4.56
CA ARG A 58 -1.21 -5.74 -4.60
C ARG A 58 -0.82 -6.99 -5.35
N GLY A 59 0.34 -6.96 -5.96
CA GLY A 59 0.90 -8.12 -6.62
C GLY A 59 2.41 -8.08 -6.63
N SER A 60 3.00 -9.26 -6.81
CA SER A 60 4.42 -9.41 -7.03
C SER A 60 4.67 -10.45 -8.11
N GLU A 61 5.63 -10.17 -8.98
CA GLU A 61 6.07 -11.04 -10.07
C GLU A 61 7.54 -11.37 -9.86
N ASP A 62 7.88 -12.66 -9.93
CA ASP A 62 9.26 -13.11 -9.91
C ASP A 62 9.88 -12.94 -11.30
N LEU A 63 10.95 -12.17 -11.39
CA LEU A 63 11.65 -11.90 -12.64
C LEU A 63 12.86 -12.83 -12.82
N GLY A 64 13.07 -13.77 -11.89
CA GLY A 64 14.23 -14.67 -11.85
C GLY A 64 15.45 -14.03 -11.16
N GLY A 65 16.42 -14.88 -10.81
CA GLY A 65 17.68 -14.42 -10.21
C GLY A 65 17.55 -13.70 -8.86
N GLY A 66 16.42 -13.88 -8.16
CA GLY A 66 16.12 -13.18 -6.90
C GLY A 66 15.55 -11.76 -7.09
N LEU A 67 15.28 -11.35 -8.34
CA LEU A 67 14.66 -10.06 -8.66
C LEU A 67 13.14 -10.21 -8.70
N LYS A 68 12.41 -9.25 -8.12
CA LYS A 68 10.95 -9.21 -8.11
C LYS A 68 10.43 -7.83 -8.48
N ALA A 69 9.42 -7.78 -9.35
CA ALA A 69 8.60 -6.59 -9.54
C ALA A 69 7.37 -6.65 -8.61
N GLY A 70 6.83 -5.49 -8.25
CA GLY A 70 5.60 -5.43 -7.46
C GLY A 70 4.83 -4.14 -7.65
N PHE A 71 3.53 -4.19 -7.39
CA PHE A 71 2.65 -3.03 -7.35
C PHE A 71 1.77 -3.04 -6.11
N TRP A 72 1.34 -1.85 -5.68
CA TRP A 72 0.40 -1.66 -4.58
C TRP A 72 -0.50 -0.45 -4.85
N LEU A 73 -1.81 -0.69 -4.89
CA LEU A 73 -2.85 0.31 -4.97
C LEU A 73 -3.75 0.17 -3.72
N GLU A 74 -3.90 1.23 -2.95
CA GLU A 74 -4.69 1.23 -1.71
C GLU A 74 -5.47 2.53 -1.58
N ALA A 75 -6.78 2.39 -1.43
CA ALA A 75 -7.74 3.47 -1.32
C ALA A 75 -8.35 3.49 0.09
N PRO A 76 -8.55 4.68 0.69
CA PRO A 76 -9.34 4.80 1.91
C PRO A 76 -10.83 4.68 1.57
N LEU A 77 -11.61 4.02 2.42
CA LEU A 77 -13.05 3.90 2.26
C LEU A 77 -13.80 4.32 3.52
N SER A 78 -15.01 4.80 3.32
CA SER A 78 -15.98 5.13 4.36
C SER A 78 -17.03 4.01 4.38
N GLY A 79 -17.09 3.24 5.45
CA GLY A 79 -18.01 2.09 5.56
C GLY A 79 -19.47 2.50 5.79
N ASP A 80 -19.70 3.72 6.27
CA ASP A 80 -21.03 4.31 6.48
C ASP A 80 -21.66 4.89 5.21
N THR A 81 -20.88 5.55 4.35
CA THR A 81 -21.37 6.20 3.13
C THR A 81 -21.10 5.39 1.86
N GLY A 82 -20.24 4.37 1.93
CA GLY A 82 -19.80 3.59 0.77
C GLY A 82 -18.91 4.36 -0.21
N GLN A 83 -18.51 5.59 0.13
CA GLN A 83 -17.64 6.44 -0.69
C GLN A 83 -16.17 6.29 -0.27
N GLY A 84 -15.27 6.93 -1.03
CA GLY A 84 -13.94 7.22 -0.52
C GLY A 84 -14.01 8.14 0.70
N LEU A 85 -12.99 8.08 1.57
CA LEU A 85 -13.02 8.78 2.87
C LEU A 85 -13.17 10.31 2.76
N ASN A 86 -12.71 10.91 1.65
CA ASN A 86 -12.94 12.32 1.37
C ASN A 86 -14.08 12.47 0.33
N PRO A 87 -15.25 12.99 0.73
CA PRO A 87 -16.40 13.14 -0.16
C PRO A 87 -16.13 14.02 -1.39
N ALA A 88 -15.22 15.00 -1.28
CA ALA A 88 -14.89 15.89 -2.40
C ALA A 88 -14.09 15.20 -3.51
N THR A 89 -13.31 14.17 -3.16
CA THR A 89 -12.45 13.46 -4.11
C THR A 89 -12.97 12.07 -4.47
N GLY A 90 -13.99 11.57 -3.77
CA GLY A 90 -14.51 10.22 -3.93
C GLY A 90 -13.47 9.14 -3.65
N PHE A 91 -13.67 7.96 -4.24
CA PHE A 91 -12.74 6.84 -4.16
C PHE A 91 -11.47 7.11 -4.97
N ASN A 92 -10.30 6.99 -4.34
CA ASN A 92 -9.00 7.16 -5.00
C ASN A 92 -7.90 6.41 -4.24
N PHE A 93 -6.78 6.11 -4.91
CA PHE A 93 -5.65 5.38 -4.30
C PHE A 93 -4.70 6.27 -3.48
N ALA A 94 -5.24 7.24 -2.73
CA ALA A 94 -4.42 8.20 -1.98
C ALA A 94 -3.67 7.60 -0.78
N ARG A 95 -3.95 6.35 -0.38
CA ARG A 95 -3.15 5.71 0.67
C ARG A 95 -1.85 5.20 0.09
N ARG A 96 -1.88 4.42 -0.99
CA ARG A 96 -0.65 3.99 -1.66
C ARG A 96 -0.92 3.73 -3.13
N ALA A 97 -0.07 4.25 -4.00
CA ALA A 97 -0.12 3.98 -5.42
C ALA A 97 1.32 3.87 -5.93
N THR A 98 1.87 2.66 -5.90
CA THR A 98 3.29 2.43 -6.15
C THR A 98 3.57 1.25 -7.06
N VAL A 99 4.67 1.36 -7.80
CA VAL A 99 5.40 0.25 -8.41
C VAL A 99 6.77 0.11 -7.76
N SER A 100 7.34 -1.09 -7.78
CA SER A 100 8.58 -1.40 -7.09
C SER A 100 9.39 -2.48 -7.80
N LEU A 101 10.70 -2.42 -7.61
CA LEU A 101 11.65 -3.48 -7.97
C LEU A 101 12.47 -3.82 -6.73
N ALA A 102 12.48 -5.09 -6.36
CA ALA A 102 13.15 -5.59 -5.16
C ALA A 102 14.10 -6.75 -5.48
N GLY A 103 15.18 -6.86 -4.72
CA GLY A 103 16.15 -7.96 -4.83
C GLY A 103 17.15 -7.95 -3.68
N SER A 104 18.32 -8.57 -3.89
CA SER A 104 19.41 -8.57 -2.90
C SER A 104 19.90 -7.16 -2.55
N PHE A 105 19.66 -6.18 -3.41
CA PHE A 105 19.98 -4.78 -3.20
C PHE A 105 18.95 -4.04 -2.33
N GLY A 106 17.86 -4.66 -1.87
CA GLY A 106 16.76 -3.96 -1.20
C GLY A 106 15.60 -3.68 -2.15
N GLU A 107 14.88 -2.57 -1.97
CA GLU A 107 13.70 -2.21 -2.77
C GLU A 107 13.76 -0.76 -3.26
N LEU A 108 13.62 -0.55 -4.57
CA LEU A 108 13.33 0.76 -5.16
C LEU A 108 11.83 0.86 -5.40
N ARG A 109 11.20 1.91 -4.89
CA ARG A 109 9.75 2.14 -4.99
C ARG A 109 9.45 3.52 -5.56
N LEU A 110 8.51 3.58 -6.50
CA LEU A 110 8.08 4.79 -7.19
C LEU A 110 6.58 4.99 -6.98
N GLY A 111 6.17 6.23 -6.67
CA GLY A 111 4.77 6.64 -6.62
C GLY A 111 4.37 7.28 -5.30
N GLN A 112 3.06 7.25 -4.99
CA GLN A 112 2.52 7.82 -3.76
C GLN A 112 2.62 6.82 -2.62
N ASP A 113 3.32 7.20 -1.55
CA ASP A 113 3.48 6.36 -0.35
C ASP A 113 3.76 7.22 0.88
N TYR A 114 3.99 6.59 2.03
CA TYR A 114 4.51 7.26 3.21
C TYR A 114 5.83 7.98 2.93
N THR A 115 6.04 9.12 3.59
CA THR A 115 7.35 9.76 3.63
C THR A 115 8.33 8.93 4.46
N ALA A 116 9.62 9.04 4.16
CA ALA A 116 10.67 8.37 4.95
C ALA A 116 10.57 8.71 6.45
N SER A 117 10.24 9.97 6.77
CA SER A 117 10.02 10.42 8.14
C SER A 117 8.83 9.76 8.85
N TYR A 118 7.84 9.24 8.12
CA TYR A 118 6.63 8.65 8.71
C TYR A 118 6.73 7.13 8.93
N TYR A 119 7.61 6.42 8.21
CA TYR A 119 7.76 4.97 8.35
C TYR A 119 8.10 4.52 9.77
N ASN A 120 9.07 5.16 10.42
CA ASN A 120 9.46 4.84 11.80
C ASN A 120 8.35 5.17 12.82
N PRO A 121 7.79 6.39 12.84
CA PRO A 121 6.63 6.73 13.68
C PRO A 121 5.51 5.69 13.66
N ALA A 122 5.12 5.27 12.45
CA ALA A 122 3.97 4.41 12.25
C ALA A 122 4.14 3.04 12.92
N TRP A 123 5.38 2.58 13.11
CA TRP A 123 5.68 1.31 13.77
C TRP A 123 5.61 1.38 15.30
N PHE A 124 5.85 2.56 15.88
CA PHE A 124 5.86 2.75 17.33
C PHE A 124 4.55 3.32 17.88
N ASP A 125 3.59 3.64 17.00
CA ASP A 125 2.27 4.08 17.40
C ASP A 125 1.34 2.89 17.69
N PRO A 126 0.92 2.66 18.95
CA PRO A 126 0.01 1.55 19.29
C PRO A 126 -1.39 1.72 18.70
N PHE A 127 -1.77 2.92 18.29
CA PHE A 127 -3.03 3.23 17.62
C PHE A 127 -2.89 3.28 16.09
N GLN A 128 -1.69 3.03 15.55
CA GLN A 128 -1.40 2.96 14.11
C GLN A 128 -1.89 4.19 13.32
N GLY A 129 -1.89 5.36 13.95
CA GLY A 129 -2.30 6.63 13.40
C GLY A 129 -3.80 6.81 13.25
N THR A 130 -4.66 6.00 13.88
CA THR A 130 -6.13 6.09 13.69
C THR A 130 -6.91 6.14 15.01
N GLY A 131 -8.19 6.50 14.92
CA GLY A 131 -9.08 6.60 16.07
C GLY A 131 -8.82 7.81 16.98
N ILE A 132 -9.56 7.88 18.08
CA ILE A 132 -9.53 9.01 19.03
C ILE A 132 -8.28 9.03 19.92
N GLY A 133 -7.59 7.89 20.05
CA GLY A 133 -6.40 7.72 20.88
C GLY A 133 -5.08 8.00 20.16
N GLN A 134 -5.12 8.32 18.86
CA GLN A 134 -3.91 8.48 18.07
C GLN A 134 -2.99 9.58 18.64
N PRO A 135 -1.68 9.32 18.79
CA PRO A 135 -0.72 10.32 19.24
C PRO A 135 -0.47 11.34 18.12
N THR A 136 -1.11 12.51 18.24
CA THR A 136 -0.94 13.62 17.28
C THR A 136 0.49 14.18 17.27
N ALA A 137 1.28 13.93 18.32
CA ALA A 137 2.66 14.41 18.45
C ALA A 137 3.63 13.81 17.41
N PHE A 138 3.39 12.58 16.91
CA PHE A 138 4.25 12.00 15.88
C PHE A 138 4.08 12.66 14.50
N MET A 139 2.98 13.40 14.32
CA MET A 139 2.59 14.01 13.04
C MET A 139 3.24 15.38 12.79
N MET A 140 4.13 15.89 13.67
CA MET A 140 4.39 17.33 13.73
C MET A 140 5.86 17.79 13.64
N LEU A 141 6.80 16.99 13.13
CA LEU A 141 8.09 17.52 12.63
C LEU A 141 7.95 18.26 11.27
N GLY A 142 6.75 18.75 10.93
CA GLY A 142 6.46 19.52 9.72
C GLY A 142 6.43 18.73 8.41
N SER A 143 6.70 17.43 8.43
CA SER A 143 6.71 16.57 7.24
C SER A 143 5.33 15.95 6.98
N PRO A 144 4.84 15.89 5.72
CA PRO A 144 3.59 15.22 5.42
C PRO A 144 3.68 13.71 5.68
N ILE A 145 2.56 13.07 6.01
CA ILE A 145 2.48 11.62 6.20
C ILE A 145 2.82 10.88 4.90
N ARG A 146 2.28 11.37 3.79
CA ARG A 146 2.44 10.79 2.45
C ARG A 146 2.87 11.85 1.46
N ILE A 147 3.55 11.41 0.41
CA ILE A 147 3.96 12.27 -0.69
C ILE A 147 3.77 11.54 -2.03
N GLY A 148 3.22 12.24 -3.02
CA GLY A 148 3.14 11.77 -4.41
C GLY A 148 4.46 12.02 -5.15
N ASN A 149 4.63 11.43 -6.33
CA ASN A 149 5.84 11.58 -7.15
C ASN A 149 7.13 11.18 -6.40
N ALA A 150 7.03 10.27 -5.43
CA ALA A 150 8.16 9.87 -4.60
C ALA A 150 9.03 8.83 -5.31
N VAL A 151 10.33 8.90 -5.03
CA VAL A 151 11.29 7.81 -5.27
C VAL A 151 11.86 7.44 -3.91
N SER A 152 11.65 6.19 -3.49
CA SER A 152 12.09 5.69 -2.18
C SER A 152 12.97 4.46 -2.37
N TYR A 153 14.03 4.37 -1.57
CA TYR A 153 14.90 3.20 -1.54
C TYR A 153 14.95 2.65 -0.12
N PHE A 154 14.62 1.36 0.02
CA PHE A 154 14.67 0.62 1.27
C PHE A 154 15.86 -0.33 1.20
N LEU A 155 16.70 -0.29 2.24
CA LEU A 155 17.88 -1.14 2.32
C LEU A 155 17.48 -2.62 2.42
N PRO A 156 18.36 -3.56 2.02
CA PRO A 156 18.12 -4.96 2.30
C PRO A 156 18.09 -5.20 3.82
N ARG A 157 17.36 -6.23 4.25
CA ARG A 157 17.15 -6.56 5.66
C ARG A 157 18.45 -6.79 6.45
N SER A 158 19.52 -7.22 5.78
CA SER A 158 20.86 -7.36 6.37
C SER A 158 21.52 -6.04 6.78
N LEU A 159 21.01 -4.90 6.29
CA LEU A 159 21.49 -3.56 6.57
C LEU A 159 20.48 -2.71 7.37
N GLY A 160 19.47 -3.36 7.99
CA GLY A 160 18.49 -2.68 8.82
C GLY A 160 17.35 -1.99 8.05
N GLY A 161 17.09 -2.40 6.81
CA GLY A 161 15.88 -2.02 6.06
C GLY A 161 14.71 -2.98 6.19
#